data_AF-A0A9W8QCS6-F1
#
_entry.id   AF-A0A9W8QCS6-F1
#
_cell.length_a   1.000
_cell.length_b   1.000
_cell.length_c   1.000
_cell.angle_alpha   90.00
_cell.angle_beta   90.00
_cell.angle_gamma   90.00
#
_symmetry.space_group_name_H-M   'P 1'
#
loop_
_entity.id
_entity.type
_entity.pdbx_description
1 polymer ?
#
loop_
_entity_poly.entity_id
_entity_poly.type
_entity_poly.pdbx_seq_one_letter_code
_entity_poly.pdbx_strand_id
1 'polypeptide(L)'
;MDFIRRIADFFASPAFPWKNVIVGLSVGKFLFESFITLRQCRALCTPQPPPSALQKRISTDTFAQTERYGLAKARFGLARGLWYTAVGYLYLRHDVLASLWHLSGRLLVQWAPASWGGSACQSAVFAVLYLAANMAESIPPQLYNTFVLEQRFGFNKQSVAGFFGDQVKTFLISSTFLIVAVVGFLYVNRIAADGGGMLALYLGLAALGLRVFLVTFYPVFILPLFFKLSPLQGKDIQDRIIGLADRLAFPLSKVHVADGSSRSTHSNAFFFGFPWQKNIVVFDTLIQEMSPAEVTVVVAHELGHWKLGHTAWLFALQQLDLVYSFGLFSLVYANPHFYAAFGLVRERPAVVGFLLFCQALPPVASAHQLLSNVFSRRYEYEADAFARGLGLRAELAAALVKLNVNNLSTVTADSVYSAYHHSHPLLAERLAALDHAKLS
;
A
#
# COMPACT_ATOMS: atom_id res chain seq x y z
N MET A 1 10.80 -29.17 -17.01
CA MET A 1 11.51 -29.23 -15.70
C MET A 1 12.98 -28.81 -15.82
N ASP A 2 13.69 -29.13 -16.92
CA ASP A 2 15.12 -28.79 -17.09
C ASP A 2 15.46 -27.30 -17.04
N PHE A 3 14.59 -26.41 -17.54
CA PHE A 3 14.83 -24.97 -17.48
C PHE A 3 14.86 -24.43 -16.04
N ILE A 4 13.87 -24.81 -15.23
CA ILE A 4 13.78 -24.40 -13.81
C ILE A 4 14.97 -24.96 -13.03
N ARG A 5 15.36 -26.20 -13.31
CA ARG A 5 16.53 -26.82 -12.68
C ARG A 5 17.83 -26.09 -13.03
N ARG A 6 18.05 -25.72 -14.29
CA ARG A 6 19.21 -24.92 -14.71
C ARG A 6 19.25 -23.55 -14.02
N ILE A 7 18.09 -22.90 -13.84
CA ILE A 7 18.00 -21.63 -13.09
C ILE A 7 18.36 -21.85 -11.62
N ALA A 8 17.82 -22.90 -10.99
CA ALA A 8 18.13 -23.24 -9.60
C ALA A 8 19.63 -23.56 -9.43
N ASP A 9 20.23 -24.32 -10.34
CA ASP A 9 21.65 -24.68 -10.34
C ASP A 9 22.55 -23.44 -10.51
N PHE A 10 22.14 -22.50 -11.38
CA PHE A 10 22.85 -21.22 -11.55
C PHE A 10 22.88 -20.41 -10.24
N PHE A 11 21.74 -20.28 -9.56
CA PHE A 11 21.66 -19.61 -8.27
C PHE A 11 22.33 -20.40 -7.13
N ALA A 12 22.40 -21.73 -7.23
CA ALA A 12 23.10 -22.59 -6.28
C ALA A 12 24.63 -22.48 -6.37
N SER A 13 25.17 -21.81 -7.40
CA SER A 13 26.62 -21.66 -7.55
C SER A 13 27.22 -20.86 -6.38
N PRO A 14 28.33 -21.33 -5.77
CA PRO A 14 29.06 -20.57 -4.75
C PRO A 14 29.66 -19.27 -5.28
N ALA A 15 29.83 -19.16 -6.61
CA ALA A 15 30.33 -17.95 -7.26
C ALA A 15 29.25 -16.88 -7.45
N PHE A 16 27.97 -17.20 -7.21
CA PHE A 16 26.88 -16.25 -7.43
C PHE A 16 26.92 -15.11 -6.39
N PRO A 17 27.09 -13.84 -6.81
CA PRO A 17 27.36 -12.74 -5.89
C PRO A 17 26.06 -12.12 -5.35
N TRP A 18 25.31 -12.88 -4.54
CA TRP A 18 23.98 -12.51 -4.01
C TRP A 18 23.89 -11.07 -3.50
N LYS A 19 24.81 -10.66 -2.61
CA LYS A 19 24.79 -9.33 -2.00
C LYS A 19 24.95 -8.23 -3.05
N ASN A 20 25.88 -8.39 -3.99
CA ASN A 20 26.11 -7.40 -5.06
C ASN A 20 24.92 -7.31 -6.01
N VAL A 21 24.29 -8.44 -6.33
CA VAL A 21 23.09 -8.47 -7.17
C VAL A 21 21.95 -7.72 -6.49
N ILE A 22 21.63 -8.03 -5.22
CA ILE A 22 20.55 -7.37 -4.49
C ILE A 22 20.81 -5.86 -4.37
N VAL A 23 22.03 -5.46 -4.02
CA VAL A 23 22.41 -4.03 -3.98
C VAL A 23 22.24 -3.38 -5.35
N GLY A 24 22.73 -4.02 -6.41
CA GLY A 24 22.60 -3.53 -7.78
C GLY A 24 21.15 -3.35 -8.22
N LEU A 25 20.27 -4.31 -7.90
CA LEU A 25 18.83 -4.21 -8.20
C LEU A 25 18.16 -3.08 -7.41
N SER A 26 18.49 -2.93 -6.12
CA SER A 26 17.95 -1.86 -5.27
C SER A 26 18.38 -0.47 -5.76
N VAL A 27 19.67 -0.29 -6.06
CA VAL A 27 20.20 0.96 -6.63
C VAL A 27 19.61 1.21 -8.01
N GLY A 28 19.52 0.19 -8.86
CA GLY A 28 18.90 0.29 -10.19
C GLY A 28 17.45 0.77 -10.12
N LYS A 29 16.64 0.20 -9.21
CA LYS A 29 15.27 0.67 -8.96
C LYS A 29 15.26 2.13 -8.52
N PHE A 30 16.09 2.51 -7.57
CA PHE A 30 16.17 3.90 -7.10
C PHE A 30 16.52 4.88 -8.22
N LEU A 31 17.50 4.54 -9.07
CA LEU A 31 17.88 5.38 -10.21
C LEU A 31 16.75 5.49 -11.23
N PHE A 32 16.06 4.39 -11.51
CA PHE A 32 14.88 4.38 -12.40
C PHE A 32 13.75 5.27 -11.88
N GLU A 33 13.36 5.11 -10.62
CA GLU A 33 12.29 5.93 -10.01
C GLU A 33 12.71 7.39 -9.85
N SER A 34 13.99 7.65 -9.58
CA SER A 34 14.54 9.00 -9.53
C SER A 34 14.50 9.67 -10.89
N PHE A 35 14.85 8.95 -11.95
CA PHE A 35 14.75 9.45 -13.33
C PHE A 35 13.31 9.88 -13.66
N ILE A 36 12.33 9.01 -13.35
CA ILE A 36 10.90 9.32 -13.59
C ILE A 36 10.45 10.52 -12.74
N THR A 37 10.85 10.58 -11.47
CA THR A 37 10.49 11.68 -10.57
C THR A 37 11.14 13.00 -10.97
N LEU A 38 12.37 12.99 -11.49
CA LEU A 38 13.04 14.19 -12.00
C LEU A 38 12.33 14.76 -13.23
N ARG A 39 11.76 13.90 -14.10
CA ARG A 39 10.90 14.36 -15.20
C ARG A 39 9.67 15.10 -14.68
N GLN A 40 9.02 14.55 -13.64
CA GLN A 40 7.89 15.20 -12.99
C GLN A 40 8.27 16.53 -12.35
N CYS A 41 9.40 16.60 -11.64
CA CYS A 41 9.92 17.85 -11.10
C CYS A 41 10.13 18.90 -12.21
N ARG A 42 10.68 18.49 -13.36
CA ARG A 42 10.87 19.38 -14.52
C ARG A 42 9.52 19.87 -15.08
N ALA A 43 8.54 18.98 -15.20
CA ALA A 43 7.20 19.34 -15.64
C ALA A 43 6.56 20.38 -14.71
N LEU A 44 6.62 20.16 -13.38
CA LEU A 44 6.06 21.05 -12.37
C LEU A 44 6.84 22.37 -12.18
N CYS A 45 8.12 22.41 -12.51
CA CYS A 45 8.92 23.64 -12.48
C CYS A 45 8.72 24.51 -13.73
N THR A 46 8.15 23.96 -14.80
CA THR A 46 7.94 24.69 -16.05
C THR A 46 6.63 25.48 -15.94
N PRO A 47 6.64 26.82 -16.00
CA PRO A 47 5.41 27.59 -15.92
C PRO A 47 4.45 27.22 -17.05
N GLN A 48 3.25 26.78 -16.69
CA GLN A 48 2.20 26.43 -17.64
C GLN A 48 0.86 26.98 -17.13
N PRO A 49 -0.06 27.38 -18.03
CA PRO A 49 -1.42 27.67 -17.61
C PRO A 49 -2.13 26.37 -17.19
N PRO A 50 -3.21 26.46 -16.38
CA PRO A 50 -4.05 25.31 -16.10
C PRO A 50 -4.53 24.65 -17.41
N PRO A 51 -4.70 23.32 -17.44
CA PRO A 51 -5.26 22.62 -18.60
C PRO A 51 -6.61 23.25 -19.01
N SER A 52 -6.89 23.35 -20.31
CA SER A 52 -8.09 24.03 -20.83
C SER A 52 -9.40 23.53 -20.21
N ALA A 53 -9.49 22.23 -19.91
CA ALA A 53 -10.63 21.61 -19.23
C ALA A 53 -10.86 22.15 -17.79
N LEU A 54 -9.83 22.71 -17.16
CA LEU A 54 -9.82 23.17 -15.76
C LEU A 54 -9.72 24.67 -15.59
N GLN A 55 -9.39 25.44 -16.64
CA GLN A 55 -9.23 26.90 -16.57
C GLN A 55 -10.46 27.64 -16.02
N LYS A 56 -11.66 27.12 -16.27
CA LYS A 56 -12.92 27.69 -15.76
C LYS A 56 -13.33 27.16 -14.39
N ARG A 57 -12.62 26.18 -13.86
CA ARG A 57 -13.02 25.37 -12.68
C ARG A 57 -12.05 25.51 -11.52
N ILE A 58 -10.81 25.94 -11.77
CA ILE A 58 -9.76 26.11 -10.76
C ILE A 58 -9.14 27.51 -10.94
N SER A 59 -8.94 28.24 -9.84
CA SER A 59 -8.26 29.53 -9.87
C SER A 59 -6.77 29.38 -10.16
N THR A 60 -6.14 30.41 -10.71
CA THR A 60 -4.69 30.43 -10.96
C THR A 60 -3.89 30.21 -9.68
N ASP A 61 -4.33 30.78 -8.56
CA ASP A 61 -3.66 30.64 -7.26
C ASP A 61 -3.74 29.21 -6.72
N THR A 62 -4.92 28.59 -6.78
CA THR A 62 -5.10 27.19 -6.39
C THR A 62 -4.28 26.26 -7.28
N PHE A 63 -4.25 26.50 -8.58
CA PHE A 63 -3.41 25.74 -9.50
C PHE A 63 -1.93 25.85 -9.14
N ALA A 64 -1.40 27.07 -8.94
CA ALA A 64 -0.02 27.27 -8.50
C ALA A 64 0.28 26.60 -7.15
N GLN A 65 -0.70 26.54 -6.24
CA GLN A 65 -0.56 25.83 -4.97
C GLN A 65 -0.48 24.30 -5.17
N THR A 66 -1.28 23.73 -6.08
CA THR A 66 -1.22 22.30 -6.43
C THR A 66 0.14 21.91 -7.02
N GLU A 67 0.73 22.77 -7.87
CA GLU A 67 2.05 22.54 -8.45
C GLU A 67 3.15 22.62 -7.41
N ARG A 68 3.09 23.61 -6.50
CA ARG A 68 4.04 23.73 -5.38
C ARG A 68 3.97 22.52 -4.45
N TYR A 69 2.77 22.03 -4.14
CA TYR A 69 2.57 20.83 -3.31
C TYR A 69 3.10 19.59 -4.01
N GLY A 70 2.72 19.38 -5.28
CA GLY A 70 3.24 18.28 -6.10
C GLY A 70 4.76 18.27 -6.19
N LEU A 71 5.39 19.44 -6.36
CA LEU A 71 6.84 19.57 -6.43
C LEU A 71 7.51 19.27 -5.10
N ALA A 72 6.93 19.73 -3.99
CA ALA A 72 7.41 19.41 -2.65
C ALA A 72 7.36 17.89 -2.39
N LYS A 73 6.25 17.22 -2.76
CA LYS A 73 6.10 15.76 -2.66
C LYS A 73 7.09 15.01 -3.54
N ALA A 74 7.30 15.45 -4.78
CA ALA A 74 8.25 14.81 -5.70
C ALA A 74 9.70 14.92 -5.17
N ARG A 75 10.11 16.09 -4.67
CA ARG A 75 11.42 16.31 -4.06
C ARG A 75 11.60 15.48 -2.79
N PHE A 76 10.59 15.45 -1.92
CA PHE A 76 10.60 14.59 -0.75
C PHE A 76 10.65 13.11 -1.13
N GLY A 77 9.95 12.70 -2.18
CA GLY A 77 10.00 11.35 -2.75
C GLY A 77 11.41 10.92 -3.13
N LEU A 78 12.19 11.81 -3.78
CA LEU A 78 13.61 11.58 -4.09
C LEU A 78 14.46 11.39 -2.83
N ALA A 79 14.34 12.31 -1.86
CA ALA A 79 15.10 12.25 -0.61
C ALA A 79 14.77 11.00 0.20
N ARG A 80 13.48 10.65 0.27
CA ARG A 80 12.98 9.44 0.92
C ARG A 80 13.47 8.18 0.22
N GLY A 81 13.47 8.16 -1.12
CA GLY A 81 14.04 7.07 -1.90
C GLY A 81 15.52 6.86 -1.57
N LEU A 82 16.30 7.95 -1.56
CA LEU A 82 17.73 7.91 -1.22
C LEU A 82 17.96 7.39 0.20
N TRP A 83 17.15 7.85 1.17
CA TRP A 83 17.19 7.35 2.55
C TRP A 83 17.03 5.83 2.61
N TYR A 84 15.95 5.29 2.03
CA TYR A 84 15.70 3.84 2.06
C TYR A 84 16.76 3.04 1.30
N THR A 85 17.26 3.55 0.18
CA THR A 85 18.36 2.89 -0.55
C THR A 85 19.66 2.88 0.26
N ALA A 86 19.99 3.99 0.92
CA ALA A 86 21.19 4.09 1.75
C ALA A 86 21.10 3.19 2.98
N VAL A 87 19.97 3.21 3.71
CA VAL A 87 19.75 2.33 4.87
C VAL A 87 19.74 0.87 4.45
N GLY A 88 19.03 0.53 3.37
CA GLY A 88 19.03 -0.82 2.81
C GLY A 88 20.42 -1.32 2.42
N TYR A 89 21.25 -0.46 1.81
CA TYR A 89 22.65 -0.77 1.53
C TYR A 89 23.44 -1.06 2.81
N LEU A 90 23.29 -0.24 3.86
CA LEU A 90 23.95 -0.47 5.15
C LEU A 90 23.48 -1.79 5.80
N TYR A 91 22.19 -2.09 5.72
CA TYR A 91 21.61 -3.33 6.24
C TYR A 91 22.24 -4.57 5.59
N LEU A 92 22.40 -4.53 4.26
CA LEU A 92 23.06 -5.58 3.50
C LEU A 92 24.58 -5.63 3.77
N ARG A 93 25.24 -4.46 3.82
CA ARG A 93 26.70 -4.38 4.01
C ARG A 93 27.15 -4.91 5.37
N HIS A 94 26.33 -4.72 6.40
CA HIS A 94 26.61 -5.10 7.79
C HIS A 94 25.82 -6.32 8.28
N ASP A 95 25.14 -7.03 7.37
CA ASP A 95 24.39 -8.27 7.69
C ASP A 95 23.43 -8.07 8.87
N VAL A 96 22.69 -6.96 8.85
CA VAL A 96 21.82 -6.54 9.96
C VAL A 96 20.76 -7.61 10.27
N LEU A 97 20.19 -8.26 9.25
CA LEU A 97 19.21 -9.33 9.47
C LEU A 97 19.80 -10.55 10.20
N ALA A 98 21.03 -10.94 9.88
CA ALA A 98 21.72 -12.01 10.61
C ALA A 98 22.05 -11.58 12.04
N SER A 99 22.48 -10.33 12.22
CA SER A 99 22.75 -9.74 13.53
C SER A 99 21.51 -9.71 14.42
N LEU A 100 20.34 -9.34 13.86
CA LEU A 100 19.05 -9.38 14.55
C LEU A 100 18.63 -10.82 14.88
N TRP A 101 18.90 -11.79 14.00
CA TRP A 101 18.65 -13.20 14.27
C TRP A 101 19.50 -13.75 15.41
N HIS A 102 20.79 -13.41 15.47
CA HIS A 102 21.65 -13.80 16.58
C HIS A 102 21.28 -13.08 17.88
N LEU A 103 20.87 -11.80 17.79
CA LEU A 103 20.35 -11.06 18.94
C LEU A 103 19.07 -11.70 19.48
N SER A 104 18.13 -12.12 18.62
CA SER A 104 16.90 -12.78 19.08
C SER A 104 17.19 -14.08 19.83
N GLY A 105 18.15 -14.88 19.35
CA GLY A 105 18.59 -16.09 20.02
C GLY A 105 19.21 -15.81 21.40
N ARG A 106 20.09 -14.79 21.49
CA ARG A 106 20.69 -14.38 22.78
C ARG A 106 19.65 -13.90 23.79
N LEU A 107 18.70 -13.06 23.36
CA LEU A 107 17.63 -12.56 24.22
C LEU A 107 16.73 -13.70 24.71
N LEU A 108 16.42 -14.66 23.84
CA LEU A 108 15.61 -15.82 24.20
C LEU A 108 16.31 -16.66 25.28
N VAL A 109 17.60 -16.95 25.13
CA VAL A 109 18.37 -17.72 26.12
C VAL A 109 18.50 -16.98 27.45
N GLN A 110 18.67 -15.66 27.42
CA GLN A 110 18.91 -14.86 28.63
C GLN A 110 17.63 -14.57 29.42
N TRP A 111 16.50 -14.35 28.74
CA TRP A 111 15.28 -13.81 29.38
C TRP A 111 14.06 -14.72 29.30
N ALA A 112 14.01 -15.69 28.37
CA ALA A 112 12.85 -16.58 28.25
C ALA A 112 13.02 -17.84 29.10
N PRO A 113 11.91 -18.44 29.57
CA PRO A 113 11.95 -19.75 30.22
C PRO A 113 12.61 -20.80 29.32
N ALA A 114 13.30 -21.78 29.91
CA ALA A 114 13.96 -22.85 29.15
C ALA A 114 12.99 -23.64 28.23
N SER A 115 11.70 -23.67 28.57
CA SER A 115 10.64 -24.29 27.75
C SER A 115 10.33 -23.55 26.45
N TRP A 116 10.78 -22.30 26.30
CA TRP A 116 10.59 -21.47 25.10
C TRP A 116 11.78 -21.59 24.13
N GLY A 117 12.61 -22.63 24.28
CA GLY A 117 13.68 -22.94 23.33
C GLY A 117 13.13 -23.32 21.95
N GLY A 118 13.94 -23.06 20.91
CA GLY A 118 13.68 -23.57 19.55
C GLY A 118 13.49 -22.48 18.50
N SER A 119 13.50 -22.91 17.23
CA SER A 119 13.50 -22.02 16.07
C SER A 119 12.21 -21.19 15.93
N ALA A 120 11.07 -21.68 16.41
CA ALA A 120 9.80 -20.96 16.36
C ALA A 120 9.78 -19.74 17.28
N CYS A 121 10.16 -19.91 18.55
CA CYS A 121 10.24 -18.82 19.52
C CYS A 121 11.30 -17.79 19.10
N GLN A 122 12.47 -18.23 18.65
CA GLN A 122 13.50 -17.33 18.11
C GLN A 122 13.00 -16.54 16.90
N SER A 123 12.22 -17.17 16.01
CA SER A 123 11.62 -16.49 14.85
C SER A 123 10.58 -15.44 15.25
N ALA A 124 9.79 -15.69 16.29
CA ALA A 124 8.84 -14.71 16.82
C ALA A 124 9.56 -13.50 17.42
N VAL A 125 10.60 -13.72 18.24
CA VAL A 125 11.43 -12.63 18.79
C VAL A 125 12.13 -11.87 17.67
N PHE A 126 12.68 -12.58 16.68
CA PHE A 126 13.28 -11.97 15.50
C PHE A 126 12.28 -11.08 14.74
N ALA A 127 11.05 -11.54 14.55
CA ALA A 127 10.00 -10.78 13.87
C ALA A 127 9.70 -9.44 14.56
N VAL A 128 9.65 -9.43 15.91
CA VAL A 128 9.44 -8.22 16.69
C VAL A 128 10.64 -7.27 16.57
N LEU A 129 11.87 -7.78 16.69
CA LEU A 129 13.08 -6.97 16.52
C LEU A 129 13.20 -6.40 15.11
N TYR A 130 12.84 -7.19 14.10
CA TYR A 130 12.78 -6.76 12.72
C TYR A 130 11.78 -5.62 12.52
N LEU A 131 10.56 -5.74 13.06
CA LEU A 131 9.57 -4.65 13.00
C LEU A 131 10.04 -3.40 13.75
N ALA A 132 10.73 -3.55 14.87
CA ALA A 132 11.27 -2.41 15.61
C ALA A 132 12.34 -1.67 14.79
N ALA A 133 13.21 -2.42 14.11
CA ALA A 133 14.21 -1.85 13.21
C ALA A 133 13.55 -1.11 12.02
N ASN A 134 12.53 -1.70 11.38
CA ASN A 134 11.77 -1.06 10.31
C ASN A 134 11.04 0.20 10.79
N MET A 135 10.44 0.15 11.98
CA MET A 135 9.79 1.30 12.60
C MET A 135 10.80 2.44 12.79
N ALA A 136 11.97 2.15 13.38
CA ALA A 136 13.03 3.13 13.58
C ALA A 136 13.52 3.76 12.26
N GLU A 137 13.68 2.95 11.21
CA GLU A 137 14.05 3.42 9.86
C GLU A 137 12.96 4.31 9.23
N SER A 138 11.69 4.01 9.47
CA SER A 138 10.56 4.69 8.85
C SER A 138 10.16 6.00 9.53
N ILE A 139 10.48 6.18 10.82
CA ILE A 139 10.09 7.35 11.61
C ILE A 139 10.65 8.66 11.02
N PRO A 140 11.94 8.81 10.65
CA PRO A 140 12.47 10.10 10.22
C PRO A 140 11.79 10.64 8.95
N PRO A 141 11.61 9.85 7.87
CA PRO A 141 10.82 10.30 6.71
C PRO A 141 9.36 10.61 7.07
N GLN A 142 8.71 9.81 7.94
CA GLN A 142 7.33 10.04 8.34
C GLN A 142 7.16 11.35 9.13
N LEU A 143 8.08 11.65 10.05
CA LEU A 143 8.07 12.91 10.80
C LEU A 143 8.21 14.11 9.86
N TYR A 144 9.12 14.04 8.90
CA TYR A 144 9.27 15.09 7.90
C TYR A 144 7.99 15.24 7.05
N ASN A 145 7.42 14.13 6.58
CA ASN A 145 6.19 14.15 5.81
C ASN A 145 5.05 14.84 6.59
N THR A 146 4.78 14.40 7.81
CA THR A 146 3.64 14.89 8.59
C THR A 146 3.86 16.30 9.14
N PHE A 147 4.98 16.55 9.82
CA PHE A 147 5.17 17.79 10.58
C PHE A 147 5.91 18.90 9.82
N VAL A 148 6.46 18.60 8.64
CA VAL A 148 7.10 19.62 7.79
C VAL A 148 6.36 19.77 6.48
N LEU A 149 6.21 18.69 5.70
CA LEU A 149 5.58 18.76 4.39
C LEU A 149 4.08 19.02 4.50
N GLU A 150 3.31 18.14 5.12
CA GLU A 150 1.85 18.30 5.25
C GLU A 150 1.48 19.53 6.10
N GLN A 151 2.26 19.82 7.14
CA GLN A 151 2.09 21.03 7.95
C GLN A 151 2.26 22.32 7.13
N ARG A 152 3.25 22.37 6.21
CA ARG A 152 3.51 23.54 5.36
C ARG A 152 2.32 23.87 4.44
N PHE A 153 1.56 22.85 4.03
CA PHE A 153 0.39 23.02 3.17
C PHE A 153 -0.93 23.04 3.94
N GLY A 154 -0.89 23.03 5.28
CA GLY A 154 -2.07 23.15 6.14
C GLY A 154 -2.87 21.86 6.33
N PHE A 155 -2.38 20.73 5.79
CA PHE A 155 -3.06 19.44 5.83
C PHE A 155 -2.95 18.75 7.19
N ASN A 156 -1.81 18.85 7.87
CA ASN A 156 -1.60 18.16 9.14
C ASN A 156 -2.47 18.73 10.27
N LYS A 157 -3.17 17.84 10.98
CA LYS A 157 -3.93 18.14 12.21
C LYS A 157 -3.50 17.28 13.38
N GLN A 158 -2.58 16.33 13.16
CA GLN A 158 -2.11 15.42 14.17
C GLN A 158 -1.08 16.09 15.10
N SER A 159 -1.17 15.83 16.41
CA SER A 159 -0.15 16.22 17.38
C SER A 159 1.01 15.21 17.41
N VAL A 160 2.17 15.62 17.90
CA VAL A 160 3.34 14.73 18.05
C VAL A 160 3.02 13.52 18.95
N ALA A 161 2.30 13.74 20.05
CA ALA A 161 1.85 12.67 20.94
C ALA A 161 0.88 11.70 20.22
N GLY A 162 -0.05 12.23 19.43
CA GLY A 162 -0.95 11.42 18.61
C GLY A 162 -0.20 10.58 17.57
N PHE A 163 0.81 11.16 16.92
CA PHE A 163 1.67 10.47 15.96
C PHE A 163 2.38 9.27 16.60
N PHE A 164 3.13 9.48 17.69
CA PHE A 164 3.83 8.37 18.34
C PHE A 164 2.87 7.35 18.97
N GLY A 165 1.71 7.80 19.48
CA GLY A 165 0.65 6.90 19.93
C GLY A 165 0.17 5.96 18.82
N ASP A 166 -0.05 6.49 17.61
CA ASP A 166 -0.45 5.67 16.46
C ASP A 166 0.69 4.75 15.98
N GLN A 167 1.95 5.18 16.07
CA GLN A 167 3.10 4.33 15.76
C GLN A 167 3.18 3.12 16.71
N VAL A 168 3.00 3.33 18.01
CA VAL A 168 3.02 2.25 19.01
C VAL A 168 1.86 1.28 18.78
N LYS A 169 0.64 1.77 18.55
CA LYS A 169 -0.52 0.91 18.20
C LYS A 169 -0.22 0.08 16.96
N THR A 170 0.27 0.72 15.90
CA THR A 170 0.62 0.06 14.63
C THR A 170 1.68 -1.01 14.84
N PHE A 171 2.72 -0.72 15.63
CA PHE A 171 3.77 -1.67 15.97
C PHE A 171 3.23 -2.91 16.70
N LEU A 172 2.39 -2.72 17.72
CA LEU A 172 1.81 -3.82 18.48
C LEU A 172 0.93 -4.72 17.61
N ILE A 173 0.02 -4.11 16.85
CA ILE A 173 -0.91 -4.81 15.94
C ILE A 173 -0.12 -5.57 14.87
N SER A 174 0.84 -4.92 14.23
CA SER A 174 1.68 -5.53 13.19
C SER A 174 2.53 -6.67 13.75
N SER A 175 3.05 -6.51 14.98
CA SER A 175 3.80 -7.57 15.66
C SER A 175 2.95 -8.80 15.92
N THR A 176 1.71 -8.63 16.40
CA THR A 176 0.78 -9.74 16.60
C THR A 176 0.54 -10.50 15.29
N PHE A 177 0.20 -9.79 14.20
CA PHE A 177 -0.06 -10.45 12.92
C PHE A 177 1.19 -11.08 12.32
N LEU A 178 2.36 -10.45 12.44
CA LEU A 178 3.59 -11.02 11.93
C LEU A 178 4.00 -12.28 12.70
N ILE A 179 3.82 -12.32 14.03
CA ILE A 179 4.06 -13.53 14.82
C ILE A 179 3.13 -14.65 14.37
N VAL A 180 1.82 -14.38 14.19
CA VAL A 180 0.86 -15.38 13.68
C VAL A 180 1.27 -15.87 12.29
N ALA A 181 1.66 -14.97 11.39
CA ALA A 181 2.12 -15.32 10.05
C ALA A 181 3.41 -16.16 10.08
N VAL A 182 4.37 -15.81 10.94
CA VAL A 182 5.63 -16.55 11.10
C VAL A 182 5.40 -17.94 11.67
N VAL A 183 4.59 -18.06 12.72
CA VAL A 183 4.24 -19.37 13.32
C VAL A 183 3.48 -20.22 12.31
N GLY A 184 2.50 -19.65 11.60
CA GLY A 184 1.77 -20.33 10.54
C GLY A 184 2.67 -20.78 9.40
N PHE A 185 3.59 -19.91 8.96
CA PHE A 185 4.60 -20.23 7.95
C PHE A 185 5.47 -21.41 8.38
N LEU A 186 5.99 -21.40 9.62
CA LEU A 186 6.83 -22.48 10.14
C LEU A 186 6.06 -23.80 10.28
N TYR A 187 4.79 -23.74 10.69
CA TYR A 187 3.91 -24.90 10.77
C TYR A 187 3.67 -25.51 9.38
N VAL A 188 3.32 -24.69 8.39
CA VAL A 188 3.15 -25.15 7.00
C VAL A 188 4.44 -25.71 6.44
N ASN A 189 5.58 -25.07 6.70
CA ASN A 189 6.89 -25.53 6.25
C ASN A 189 7.23 -26.91 6.82
N ARG A 190 6.91 -27.17 8.08
CA ARG A 190 7.06 -28.49 8.70
C ARG A 190 6.22 -29.54 7.99
N ILE A 191 4.93 -29.27 7.76
CA ILE A 191 4.03 -30.23 7.08
C ILE A 191 4.46 -30.47 5.63
N ALA A 192 4.85 -29.42 4.92
CA ALA A 192 5.25 -29.51 3.52
C ALA A 192 6.58 -30.25 3.31
N ALA A 193 7.49 -30.21 4.30
CA ALA A 193 8.71 -31.01 4.27
C ALA A 193 8.41 -32.52 4.26
N ASP A 194 7.33 -32.95 4.93
CA ASP A 194 6.88 -34.34 4.96
C ASP A 194 6.03 -34.73 3.73
N GLY A 195 5.47 -33.74 3.02
CA GLY A 195 4.39 -33.90 2.01
C GLY A 195 4.77 -33.78 0.52
N GLY A 196 6.05 -33.73 0.15
CA GLY A 196 6.47 -33.92 -1.25
C GLY A 196 6.29 -32.72 -2.21
N GLY A 197 6.90 -31.57 -1.90
CA GLY A 197 7.20 -30.53 -2.90
C GLY A 197 6.10 -29.50 -3.21
N MET A 198 4.95 -29.54 -2.51
CA MET A 198 3.85 -28.56 -2.68
C MET A 198 3.90 -27.36 -1.71
N LEU A 199 5.08 -27.03 -1.16
CA LEU A 199 5.26 -25.97 -0.15
C LEU A 199 4.64 -24.63 -0.58
N ALA A 200 4.87 -24.20 -1.82
CA ALA A 200 4.35 -22.92 -2.33
C ALA A 200 2.82 -22.88 -2.36
N LEU A 201 2.16 -23.99 -2.66
CA LEU A 201 0.69 -24.08 -2.67
C LEU A 201 0.13 -23.97 -1.24
N TYR A 202 0.69 -24.72 -0.29
CA TYR A 202 0.24 -24.67 1.10
C TYR A 202 0.48 -23.30 1.75
N LEU A 203 1.63 -22.68 1.50
CA LEU A 203 1.90 -21.31 1.93
C LEU A 203 0.92 -20.32 1.27
N GLY A 204 0.63 -20.51 -0.01
CA GLY A 204 -0.37 -19.76 -0.76
C GLY A 204 -1.76 -19.82 -0.12
N LEU A 205 -2.24 -21.02 0.21
CA LEU A 205 -3.55 -21.22 0.84
C LEU A 205 -3.61 -20.67 2.26
N ALA A 206 -2.56 -20.87 3.07
CA ALA A 206 -2.48 -20.30 4.41
C ALA A 206 -2.49 -18.77 4.37
N ALA A 207 -1.74 -18.18 3.45
CA ALA A 207 -1.72 -16.73 3.26
C ALA A 207 -3.04 -16.19 2.71
N LEU A 208 -3.73 -16.94 1.84
CA LEU A 208 -5.09 -16.60 1.40
C LEU A 208 -6.05 -16.52 2.58
N GLY A 209 -6.05 -17.54 3.45
CA GLY A 209 -6.88 -17.56 4.65
C GLY A 209 -6.61 -16.36 5.57
N LEU A 210 -5.34 -16.08 5.85
CA LEU A 210 -4.94 -14.92 6.64
C LEU A 210 -5.36 -13.60 5.97
N ARG A 211 -5.22 -13.46 4.65
CA ARG A 211 -5.57 -12.23 3.93
C ARG A 211 -7.09 -11.99 3.90
N VAL A 212 -7.89 -13.04 3.66
CA VAL A 212 -9.36 -12.95 3.74
C VAL A 212 -9.78 -12.52 5.14
N PHE A 213 -9.16 -13.12 6.17
CA PHE A 213 -9.37 -12.73 7.57
C PHE A 213 -9.02 -11.24 7.76
N LEU A 214 -7.83 -10.80 7.34
CA LEU A 214 -7.42 -9.41 7.51
C LEU A 214 -8.35 -8.43 6.80
N VAL A 215 -8.68 -8.64 5.52
CA VAL A 215 -9.55 -7.72 4.75
C VAL A 215 -10.95 -7.59 5.37
N THR A 216 -11.43 -8.66 5.99
CA THR A 216 -12.75 -8.70 6.61
C THR A 216 -12.76 -8.11 8.02
N PHE A 217 -11.76 -8.43 8.83
CA PHE A 217 -11.71 -8.08 10.25
C PHE A 217 -11.01 -6.73 10.51
N TYR A 218 -10.06 -6.33 9.67
CA TYR A 218 -9.31 -5.08 9.84
C TYR A 218 -10.22 -3.86 10.00
N PRO A 219 -11.22 -3.62 9.12
CA PRO A 219 -12.05 -2.43 9.24
C PRO A 219 -12.98 -2.45 10.47
N VAL A 220 -13.27 -3.63 11.02
CA VAL A 220 -14.17 -3.80 12.17
C VAL A 220 -13.42 -3.64 13.50
N PHE A 221 -12.22 -4.19 13.61
CA PHE A 221 -11.48 -4.26 14.89
C PHE A 221 -10.28 -3.34 14.95
N ILE A 222 -9.62 -3.08 13.82
CA ILE A 222 -8.38 -2.31 13.78
C ILE A 222 -8.65 -0.84 13.46
N LEU A 223 -9.48 -0.55 12.46
CA LEU A 223 -9.82 0.82 12.08
C LEU A 223 -10.35 1.67 13.26
N PRO A 224 -11.23 1.15 14.15
CA PRO A 224 -11.71 1.92 15.30
C PRO A 224 -10.64 2.26 16.36
N LEU A 225 -9.46 1.64 16.31
CA LEU A 225 -8.34 1.96 17.22
C LEU A 225 -7.62 3.25 16.79
N PHE A 226 -7.81 3.66 15.53
CA PHE A 226 -7.21 4.84 14.93
C PHE A 226 -8.22 5.98 14.76
N PHE A 227 -9.44 5.65 14.36
CA PHE A 227 -10.51 6.61 14.09
C PHE A 227 -11.74 6.35 14.97
N LYS A 228 -12.36 7.42 15.45
CA LYS A 228 -13.68 7.38 16.06
C LYS A 228 -14.72 7.22 14.94
N LEU A 229 -15.31 6.02 14.87
CA LEU A 229 -16.43 5.75 13.99
C LEU A 229 -17.75 6.09 14.71
N SER A 230 -18.53 6.99 14.12
CA SER A 230 -19.86 7.37 14.61
C SER A 230 -20.94 7.11 13.55
N PRO A 231 -22.22 6.92 13.91
CA PRO A 231 -23.29 6.87 12.93
C PRO A 231 -23.40 8.19 12.18
N LEU A 232 -23.64 8.13 10.86
CA LEU A 232 -23.85 9.33 10.03
C LEU A 232 -24.98 10.20 10.60
N GLN A 233 -24.66 11.46 10.87
CA GLN A 233 -25.61 12.49 11.30
C GLN A 233 -26.06 13.27 10.06
N GLY A 234 -27.36 13.51 9.93
CA GLY A 234 -27.93 14.25 8.80
C GLY A 234 -28.82 13.37 7.92
N LYS A 235 -30.14 13.57 8.05
CA LYS A 235 -31.17 12.76 7.41
C LYS A 235 -31.06 12.77 5.87
N ASP A 236 -30.76 13.92 5.26
CA ASP A 236 -30.69 14.03 3.79
C ASP A 236 -29.54 13.19 3.18
N ILE A 237 -28.32 13.28 3.71
CA ILE A 237 -27.18 12.48 3.20
C ILE A 237 -27.45 10.98 3.42
N GLN A 238 -27.96 10.64 4.61
CA GLN A 238 -28.26 9.26 4.96
C GLN A 238 -29.33 8.65 4.05
N ASP A 239 -30.46 9.34 3.85
CA ASP A 239 -31.56 8.86 3.00
C ASP A 239 -31.12 8.72 1.54
N ARG A 240 -30.27 9.63 1.03
CA ARG A 240 -29.70 9.54 -0.32
C ARG A 240 -28.77 8.33 -0.49
N ILE A 241 -27.87 8.09 0.48
CA ILE A 241 -26.97 6.93 0.44
C ILE A 241 -27.75 5.62 0.53
N ILE A 242 -28.74 5.54 1.41
CA ILE A 242 -29.60 4.36 1.56
C ILE A 242 -30.38 4.12 0.26
N GLY A 243 -31.04 5.14 -0.29
CA GLY A 243 -31.80 5.00 -1.54
C GLY A 243 -30.92 4.62 -2.74
N LEU A 244 -29.69 5.11 -2.79
CA LEU A 244 -28.70 4.70 -3.79
C LEU A 244 -28.28 3.23 -3.61
N ALA A 245 -28.00 2.81 -2.38
CA ALA A 245 -27.64 1.43 -2.07
C ALA A 245 -28.77 0.46 -2.45
N ASP A 246 -30.02 0.80 -2.11
CA ASP A 246 -31.21 0.02 -2.44
C ASP A 246 -31.38 -0.11 -3.96
N ARG A 247 -31.28 1.01 -4.70
CA ARG A 247 -31.35 1.02 -6.16
C ARG A 247 -30.30 0.12 -6.81
N LEU A 248 -29.13 -0.01 -6.20
CA LEU A 248 -28.02 -0.82 -6.72
C LEU A 248 -28.00 -2.26 -6.19
N ALA A 249 -28.96 -2.61 -5.31
CA ALA A 249 -28.97 -3.85 -4.52
C ALA A 249 -27.65 -4.06 -3.76
N PHE A 250 -27.05 -2.98 -3.27
CA PHE A 250 -25.88 -3.02 -2.42
C PHE A 250 -26.29 -3.49 -1.01
N PRO A 251 -25.63 -4.51 -0.42
CA PRO A 251 -26.02 -5.06 0.88
C PRO A 251 -25.56 -4.14 2.02
N LEU A 252 -26.12 -2.94 2.08
CA LEU A 252 -25.81 -1.93 3.08
C LEU A 252 -26.29 -2.37 4.46
N SER A 253 -25.39 -2.33 5.43
CA SER A 253 -25.71 -2.55 6.85
C SER A 253 -25.73 -1.23 7.62
N LYS A 254 -24.64 -0.46 7.57
CA LYS A 254 -24.51 0.81 8.30
C LYS A 254 -23.71 1.83 7.49
N VAL A 255 -24.01 3.10 7.71
CA VAL A 255 -23.22 4.23 7.22
C VAL A 255 -22.55 4.90 8.42
N HIS A 256 -21.22 4.94 8.40
CA HIS A 256 -20.38 5.50 9.44
C HIS A 256 -19.71 6.79 8.98
N VAL A 257 -19.45 7.66 9.94
CA VAL A 257 -18.57 8.82 9.80
C VAL A 257 -17.31 8.55 10.58
N ALA A 258 -16.16 8.62 9.90
CA ALA A 258 -14.85 8.60 10.51
C ALA A 258 -14.36 10.04 10.76
N ASP A 259 -13.76 10.28 11.92
CA ASP A 259 -13.13 11.55 12.30
C ASP A 259 -11.77 11.76 11.61
N GLY A 260 -11.77 11.77 10.27
CA GLY A 260 -10.58 12.00 9.45
C GLY A 260 -9.88 13.33 9.78
N SER A 261 -10.66 14.34 10.17
CA SER A 261 -10.19 15.66 10.61
C SER A 261 -9.22 15.61 11.80
N SER A 262 -9.25 14.55 12.61
CA SER A 262 -8.31 14.35 13.72
C SER A 262 -6.86 14.10 13.25
N ARG A 263 -6.67 13.71 11.98
CA ARG A 263 -5.37 13.40 11.38
C ARG A 263 -4.99 14.42 10.31
N SER A 264 -5.91 14.72 9.40
CA SER A 264 -5.65 15.64 8.30
C SER A 264 -6.92 16.28 7.76
N THR A 265 -6.78 17.30 6.91
CA THR A 265 -7.92 17.86 6.17
C THR A 265 -8.25 17.09 4.88
N HIS A 266 -7.65 15.92 4.64
CA HIS A 266 -7.96 15.14 3.45
C HIS A 266 -9.35 14.51 3.52
N SER A 267 -10.05 14.54 2.39
CA SER A 267 -11.41 14.03 2.23
C SER A 267 -11.41 12.67 1.52
N ASN A 268 -12.18 11.71 2.04
CA ASN A 268 -12.27 10.36 1.49
C ASN A 268 -13.59 9.66 1.85
N ALA A 269 -13.94 8.61 1.11
CA ALA A 269 -15.01 7.67 1.42
C ALA A 269 -14.61 6.28 0.92
N PHE A 270 -15.08 5.22 1.59
CA PHE A 270 -14.85 3.85 1.15
C PHE A 270 -15.92 2.92 1.75
N PHE A 271 -15.97 1.69 1.27
CA PHE A 271 -16.81 0.64 1.85
C PHE A 271 -15.97 -0.54 2.35
N PHE A 272 -16.51 -1.27 3.32
CA PHE A 272 -15.88 -2.48 3.85
C PHE A 272 -16.91 -3.51 4.33
N GLY A 273 -16.45 -4.70 4.67
CA GLY A 273 -17.26 -5.73 5.32
C GLY A 273 -17.48 -6.96 4.43
N PHE A 274 -18.22 -7.91 4.98
CA PHE A 274 -18.51 -9.19 4.34
C PHE A 274 -19.20 -9.01 2.98
N PRO A 275 -19.10 -9.98 2.06
CA PRO A 275 -19.80 -9.91 0.77
C PRO A 275 -21.30 -9.64 0.90
N TRP A 276 -21.95 -10.23 1.92
CA TRP A 276 -23.39 -10.12 2.20
C TRP A 276 -23.76 -9.02 3.20
N GLN A 277 -22.79 -8.30 3.78
CA GLN A 277 -23.06 -7.26 4.76
C GLN A 277 -21.94 -6.21 4.72
N LYS A 278 -22.23 -5.05 4.13
CA LYS A 278 -21.24 -4.00 3.88
C LYS A 278 -21.57 -2.71 4.62
N ASN A 279 -20.53 -2.04 5.08
CA ASN A 279 -20.62 -0.73 5.71
C ASN A 279 -19.96 0.30 4.81
N ILE A 280 -20.54 1.50 4.77
CA ILE A 280 -19.95 2.67 4.10
C ILE A 280 -19.33 3.55 5.17
N VAL A 281 -18.11 4.04 4.93
CA VAL A 281 -17.42 5.03 5.76
C VAL A 281 -17.23 6.28 4.94
N VAL A 282 -17.66 7.41 5.49
CA VAL A 282 -17.44 8.73 4.92
C VAL A 282 -16.62 9.55 5.90
N PHE A 283 -15.61 10.28 5.45
CA PHE A 283 -14.85 11.16 6.34
C PHE A 283 -15.66 12.42 6.67
N ASP A 284 -15.53 12.89 7.90
CA ASP A 284 -16.15 14.15 8.34
C ASP A 284 -15.69 15.35 7.51
N THR A 285 -14.43 15.38 7.08
CA THR A 285 -13.88 16.37 6.14
C THR A 285 -14.65 16.41 4.82
N LEU A 286 -14.99 15.25 4.26
CA LEU A 286 -15.79 15.16 3.03
C LEU A 286 -17.18 15.77 3.23
N ILE A 287 -17.83 15.47 4.36
CA ILE A 287 -19.17 15.97 4.69
C ILE A 287 -19.18 17.48 4.95
N GLN A 288 -18.12 18.02 5.58
CA GLN A 288 -18.00 19.45 5.86
C GLN A 288 -17.75 20.26 4.59
N GLU A 289 -17.02 19.69 3.62
CA GLU A 289 -16.64 20.39 2.40
C GLU A 289 -17.66 20.24 1.28
N MET A 290 -18.47 19.17 1.26
CA MET A 290 -19.35 18.83 0.14
C MET A 290 -20.82 18.88 0.50
N SER A 291 -21.64 19.21 -0.50
CA SER A 291 -23.10 19.12 -0.38
C SER A 291 -23.55 17.65 -0.31
N PRO A 292 -24.74 17.36 0.26
CA PRO A 292 -25.29 16.01 0.30
C PRO A 292 -25.33 15.29 -1.06
N ALA A 293 -25.63 16.02 -2.13
CA ALA A 293 -25.63 15.48 -3.49
C ALA A 293 -24.22 15.10 -3.96
N GLU A 294 -23.22 15.94 -3.72
CA GLU A 294 -21.82 15.67 -4.07
C GLU A 294 -21.29 14.43 -3.31
N VAL A 295 -21.55 14.33 -1.99
CA VAL A 295 -21.18 13.15 -1.19
C VAL A 295 -21.82 11.88 -1.75
N THR A 296 -23.11 11.93 -2.09
CA THR A 296 -23.84 10.79 -2.66
C THR A 296 -23.21 10.32 -3.97
N VAL A 297 -22.68 11.25 -4.78
CA VAL A 297 -22.06 10.93 -6.07
C VAL A 297 -20.67 10.33 -5.91
N VAL A 298 -19.88 10.82 -4.94
CA VAL A 298 -18.63 10.16 -4.54
C VAL A 298 -18.92 8.73 -4.09
N VAL A 299 -19.95 8.53 -3.27
CA VAL A 299 -20.41 7.20 -2.86
C VAL A 299 -20.87 6.36 -4.07
N ALA A 300 -21.57 6.94 -5.04
CA ALA A 300 -21.96 6.23 -6.27
C ALA A 300 -20.77 5.71 -7.08
N HIS A 301 -19.68 6.48 -7.15
CA HIS A 301 -18.43 6.05 -7.74
C HIS A 301 -17.83 4.86 -6.98
N GLU A 302 -17.75 4.94 -5.65
CA GLU A 302 -17.31 3.83 -4.78
C GLU A 302 -18.16 2.55 -4.98
N LEU A 303 -19.49 2.68 -5.07
CA LEU A 303 -20.39 1.56 -5.35
C LEU A 303 -20.19 1.00 -6.76
N GLY A 304 -19.70 1.80 -7.71
CA GLY A 304 -19.25 1.35 -9.03
C GLY A 304 -18.11 0.33 -8.92
N HIS A 305 -17.10 0.59 -8.07
CA HIS A 305 -16.02 -0.38 -7.83
C HIS A 305 -16.52 -1.69 -7.25
N TRP A 306 -17.53 -1.64 -6.36
CA TRP A 306 -18.18 -2.83 -5.86
C TRP A 306 -18.95 -3.58 -6.95
N LYS A 307 -19.80 -2.87 -7.70
CA LYS A 307 -20.70 -3.47 -8.69
C LYS A 307 -19.95 -4.16 -9.83
N LEU A 308 -18.81 -3.60 -10.22
CA LEU A 308 -17.94 -4.12 -11.28
C LEU A 308 -16.89 -5.12 -10.76
N GLY A 309 -16.86 -5.40 -9.46
CA GLY A 309 -15.97 -6.41 -8.87
C GLY A 309 -14.49 -6.02 -8.85
N HIS A 310 -14.15 -4.72 -8.97
CA HIS A 310 -12.76 -4.24 -9.03
C HIS A 310 -11.94 -4.69 -7.83
N THR A 311 -12.52 -4.63 -6.63
CA THR A 311 -11.84 -5.06 -5.39
C THR A 311 -11.55 -6.56 -5.36
N ALA A 312 -12.45 -7.39 -5.89
CA ALA A 312 -12.26 -8.84 -5.99
C ALA A 312 -11.16 -9.19 -6.99
N TRP A 313 -11.10 -8.50 -8.13
CA TRP A 313 -10.03 -8.68 -9.13
C TRP A 313 -8.66 -8.26 -8.60
N LEU A 314 -8.56 -7.11 -7.94
CA LEU A 314 -7.31 -6.68 -7.31
C LEU A 314 -6.86 -7.66 -6.22
N PHE A 315 -7.80 -8.18 -5.42
CA PHE A 315 -7.52 -9.20 -4.43
C PHE A 315 -6.96 -10.49 -5.07
N ALA A 316 -7.55 -10.95 -6.17
CA ALA A 316 -7.10 -12.13 -6.89
C ALA A 316 -5.68 -11.93 -7.47
N LEU A 317 -5.41 -10.77 -8.09
CA LEU A 317 -4.08 -10.43 -8.62
C LEU A 317 -3.02 -10.42 -7.51
N GLN A 318 -3.32 -9.78 -6.36
CA GLN A 318 -2.44 -9.77 -5.20
C GLN A 318 -2.22 -11.18 -4.62
N GLN A 319 -3.20 -12.07 -4.73
CA GLN A 319 -3.06 -13.45 -4.28
C GLN A 319 -2.16 -14.26 -5.22
N LEU A 320 -2.31 -14.07 -6.54
CA LEU A 320 -1.45 -14.69 -7.53
C LEU A 320 0.00 -14.24 -7.37
N ASP A 321 0.24 -12.94 -7.15
CA ASP A 321 1.57 -12.38 -6.90
C ASP A 321 2.25 -13.00 -5.66
N LEU A 322 1.48 -13.23 -4.59
CA LEU A 322 2.00 -13.85 -3.38
C LEU A 322 2.36 -15.33 -3.59
N VAL A 323 1.50 -16.10 -4.27
CA VAL A 323 1.79 -17.50 -4.62
C VAL A 323 2.99 -17.60 -5.54
N TYR A 324 3.08 -16.71 -6.52
CA TYR A 324 4.22 -16.61 -7.43
C TYR A 324 5.52 -16.30 -6.66
N SER A 325 5.48 -15.37 -5.71
CA SER A 325 6.62 -15.03 -4.85
C SER A 325 7.07 -16.22 -3.98
N PHE A 326 6.15 -17.01 -3.43
CA PHE A 326 6.51 -18.26 -2.73
C PHE A 326 7.10 -19.31 -3.67
N GLY A 327 6.58 -19.40 -4.90
CA GLY A 327 7.15 -20.25 -5.95
C GLY A 327 8.60 -19.88 -6.26
N LEU A 328 8.90 -18.60 -6.45
CA LEU A 328 10.27 -18.13 -6.66
C LEU A 328 11.15 -18.34 -5.43
N PHE A 329 10.63 -18.08 -4.23
CA PHE A 329 11.36 -18.31 -2.99
C PHE A 329 11.78 -19.78 -2.82
N SER A 330 10.93 -20.72 -3.24
CA SER A 330 11.24 -22.15 -3.17
C SER A 330 12.51 -22.55 -3.93
N LEU A 331 12.92 -21.77 -4.94
CA LEU A 331 14.15 -22.00 -5.71
C LEU A 331 15.43 -21.71 -4.91
N VAL A 332 15.35 -20.84 -3.90
CA VAL A 332 16.50 -20.38 -3.10
C VAL A 332 16.42 -20.77 -1.63
N TYR A 333 15.24 -21.20 -1.16
CA TYR A 333 14.96 -21.51 0.24
C TYR A 333 15.94 -22.50 0.88
N ALA A 334 16.42 -23.49 0.14
CA ALA A 334 17.37 -24.50 0.67
C ALA A 334 18.85 -24.18 0.39
N ASN A 335 19.14 -23.10 -0.35
CA ASN A 335 20.47 -22.81 -0.89
C ASN A 335 21.43 -22.28 0.19
N PRO A 336 22.45 -23.04 0.63
CA PRO A 336 23.37 -22.60 1.69
C PRO A 336 24.21 -21.37 1.30
N HIS A 337 24.54 -21.21 0.02
CA HIS A 337 25.35 -20.08 -0.45
C HIS A 337 24.58 -18.76 -0.39
N PHE A 338 23.25 -18.82 -0.57
CA PHE A 338 22.38 -17.66 -0.36
C PHE A 338 22.47 -17.16 1.08
N TYR A 339 22.25 -18.03 2.08
CA TYR A 339 22.33 -17.65 3.50
C TYR A 339 23.74 -17.22 3.92
N ALA A 340 24.77 -17.94 3.47
CA ALA A 340 26.16 -17.64 3.79
C ALA A 340 26.59 -16.26 3.30
N ALA A 341 26.08 -15.80 2.15
CA ALA A 341 26.35 -14.46 1.63
C ALA A 341 25.86 -13.32 2.53
N PHE A 342 24.96 -13.61 3.48
CA PHE A 342 24.41 -12.66 4.45
C PHE A 342 24.78 -13.00 5.90
N GLY A 343 25.90 -13.71 6.10
CA GLY A 343 26.43 -14.02 7.44
C GLY A 343 25.79 -15.22 8.15
N LEU A 344 24.81 -15.88 7.52
CA LEU A 344 24.14 -17.08 8.06
C LEU A 344 24.81 -18.35 7.53
N VAL A 345 26.01 -18.65 8.05
CA VAL A 345 26.85 -19.76 7.54
C VAL A 345 26.39 -21.14 8.06
N ARG A 346 25.95 -21.21 9.31
CA ARG A 346 25.60 -22.48 9.99
C ARG A 346 24.10 -22.75 10.06
N GLU A 347 23.30 -21.73 9.85
CA GLU A 347 21.86 -21.74 10.10
C GLU A 347 21.12 -21.25 8.86
N ARG A 348 19.91 -21.79 8.63
CA ARG A 348 19.06 -21.42 7.50
C ARG A 348 17.65 -21.07 7.99
N PRO A 349 17.51 -20.00 8.81
CA PRO A 349 16.21 -19.62 9.33
C PRO A 349 15.30 -19.15 8.19
N ALA A 350 14.23 -19.91 7.97
CA ALA A 350 13.34 -19.75 6.84
C ALA A 350 12.76 -18.32 6.71
N VAL A 351 12.39 -17.72 7.84
CA VAL A 351 11.83 -16.37 7.91
C VAL A 351 12.85 -15.32 7.46
N VAL A 352 14.11 -15.43 7.90
CA VAL A 352 15.18 -14.51 7.48
C VAL A 352 15.48 -14.68 6.00
N GLY A 353 15.53 -15.94 5.53
CA GLY A 353 15.71 -16.24 4.11
C GLY A 353 14.62 -15.63 3.24
N PHE A 354 13.36 -15.69 3.67
CA PHE A 354 12.24 -15.07 2.97
C PHE A 354 12.38 -13.55 2.91
N LEU A 355 12.73 -12.90 4.02
CA LEU A 355 12.95 -11.45 4.04
C LEU A 355 14.13 -11.01 3.15
N LEU A 356 15.24 -11.75 3.16
CA LEU A 356 16.37 -11.52 2.25
C LEU A 356 15.94 -11.71 0.79
N PHE A 357 15.14 -12.73 0.50
CA PHE A 357 14.61 -12.97 -0.83
C PHE A 357 13.71 -11.82 -1.30
N CYS A 358 12.85 -11.29 -0.43
CA CYS A 358 12.04 -10.11 -0.74
C CYS A 358 12.87 -8.89 -1.15
N GLN A 359 14.10 -8.75 -0.62
CA GLN A 359 15.02 -7.68 -1.03
C GLN A 359 15.56 -7.86 -2.46
N ALA A 360 15.50 -9.06 -3.04
CA ALA A 360 15.86 -9.34 -4.44
C ALA A 360 14.71 -9.09 -5.43
N LEU A 361 13.47 -8.95 -4.94
CA LEU A 361 12.27 -8.70 -5.75
C LEU A 361 12.00 -7.26 -6.24
N PRO A 362 12.75 -6.18 -5.91
CA PRO A 362 12.42 -4.83 -6.36
C PRO A 362 12.11 -4.65 -7.85
N PRO A 363 12.79 -5.31 -8.82
CA PRO A 363 12.41 -5.21 -10.23
C PRO A 363 11.03 -5.81 -10.53
N VAL A 364 10.73 -6.97 -9.94
CA VAL A 364 9.42 -7.63 -10.06
C VAL A 364 8.34 -6.75 -9.44
N ALA A 365 8.59 -6.19 -8.26
CA ALA A 365 7.69 -5.27 -7.58
C ALA A 365 7.42 -4.01 -8.43
N SER A 366 8.42 -3.48 -9.12
CA SER A 366 8.28 -2.30 -9.99
C SER A 366 7.41 -2.60 -11.22
N ALA A 367 7.59 -3.77 -11.84
CA ALA A 367 6.73 -4.22 -12.94
C ALA A 367 5.28 -4.45 -12.48
N HIS A 368 5.11 -5.08 -11.31
CA HIS A 368 3.81 -5.29 -10.69
C HIS A 368 3.11 -3.97 -10.35
N GLN A 369 3.84 -2.96 -9.85
CA GLN A 369 3.31 -1.63 -9.59
C GLN A 369 2.78 -0.98 -10.87
N LEU A 370 3.55 -1.00 -11.95
CA LEU A 370 3.12 -0.46 -13.24
C LEU A 370 1.83 -1.15 -13.72
N LEU A 371 1.80 -2.48 -13.68
CA LEU A 371 0.63 -3.26 -14.10
C LEU A 371 -0.59 -2.96 -13.22
N SER A 372 -0.40 -2.91 -11.90
CA SER A 372 -1.46 -2.59 -10.95
C SER A 372 -2.04 -1.20 -11.22
N ASN A 373 -1.19 -0.20 -11.47
CA ASN A 373 -1.65 1.16 -11.79
C ASN A 373 -2.40 1.24 -13.12
N VAL A 374 -2.03 0.44 -14.12
CA VAL A 374 -2.80 0.34 -15.37
C VAL A 374 -4.22 -0.18 -15.10
N PHE A 375 -4.37 -1.25 -14.31
CA PHE A 375 -5.68 -1.77 -13.95
C PHE A 375 -6.47 -0.81 -13.07
N SER A 376 -5.85 -0.21 -12.05
CA SER A 376 -6.51 0.79 -11.20
C SER A 376 -7.02 1.98 -12.01
N ARG A 377 -6.22 2.53 -12.94
CA ARG A 377 -6.64 3.64 -13.81
C ARG A 377 -7.83 3.26 -14.69
N ARG A 378 -7.85 2.03 -15.22
CA ARG A 378 -8.99 1.50 -15.97
C ARG A 378 -10.24 1.42 -15.10
N TYR A 379 -10.12 0.89 -13.89
CA TYR A 379 -11.22 0.77 -12.94
C TYR A 379 -11.82 2.12 -12.53
N GLU A 380 -11.01 3.17 -12.41
CA GLU A 380 -11.50 4.54 -12.20
C GLU A 380 -12.39 5.02 -13.35
N TYR A 381 -11.99 4.79 -14.61
CA TYR A 381 -12.82 5.15 -15.77
C TYR A 381 -14.12 4.34 -15.83
N GLU A 382 -14.07 3.06 -15.49
CA GLU A 382 -15.25 2.20 -15.45
C GLU A 382 -16.22 2.62 -14.33
N ALA A 383 -15.70 3.00 -13.16
CA ALA A 383 -16.49 3.55 -12.06
C ALA A 383 -17.10 4.93 -12.38
N ASP A 384 -16.34 5.81 -13.05
CA ASP A 384 -16.84 7.09 -13.55
C ASP A 384 -17.96 6.89 -14.60
N ALA A 385 -17.76 5.95 -15.52
CA ALA A 385 -18.77 5.59 -16.52
C ALA A 385 -20.02 4.98 -15.88
N PHE A 386 -19.86 4.20 -14.82
CA PHE A 386 -20.97 3.66 -14.03
C PHE A 386 -21.80 4.77 -13.38
N ALA A 387 -21.16 5.69 -12.65
CA ALA A 387 -21.84 6.82 -12.03
C ALA A 387 -22.53 7.72 -13.08
N ARG A 388 -21.88 7.93 -14.23
CA ARG A 388 -22.50 8.60 -15.39
C ARG A 388 -23.75 7.87 -15.89
N GLY A 389 -23.73 6.53 -15.96
CA GLY A 389 -24.87 5.69 -16.33
C GLY A 389 -26.06 5.81 -15.37
N LEU A 390 -25.84 6.26 -14.14
CA LEU A 390 -26.89 6.58 -13.17
C LEU A 390 -27.50 7.99 -13.36
N GLY A 391 -27.01 8.76 -14.33
CA GLY A 391 -27.41 10.14 -14.60
C GLY A 391 -26.62 11.19 -13.82
N LEU A 392 -25.57 10.81 -13.07
CA LEU A 392 -24.85 11.67 -12.12
C LEU A 392 -23.63 12.38 -12.72
N ARG A 393 -23.63 12.61 -14.04
CA ARG A 393 -22.45 13.08 -14.78
C ARG A 393 -21.97 14.45 -14.33
N ALA A 394 -22.90 15.40 -14.22
CA ALA A 394 -22.58 16.80 -13.93
C ALA A 394 -22.12 16.96 -12.48
N GLU A 395 -22.79 16.27 -11.57
CA GLU A 395 -22.49 16.24 -10.15
C GLU A 395 -21.15 15.54 -9.89
N LEU A 396 -20.83 14.47 -10.62
CA LEU A 396 -19.53 13.80 -10.50
C LEU A 396 -18.40 14.71 -10.97
N ALA A 397 -18.56 15.36 -12.12
CA ALA A 397 -17.58 16.31 -12.61
C ALA A 397 -17.33 17.45 -11.61
N ALA A 398 -18.39 17.97 -10.96
CA ALA A 398 -18.27 18.98 -9.91
C ALA A 398 -17.56 18.44 -8.66
N ALA A 399 -17.95 17.26 -8.18
CA ALA A 399 -17.35 16.62 -7.02
C ALA A 399 -15.86 16.32 -7.22
N LEU A 400 -15.47 15.80 -8.39
CA LEU A 400 -14.06 15.50 -8.70
C LEU A 400 -13.18 16.75 -8.70
N VAL A 401 -13.67 17.85 -9.26
CA VAL A 401 -12.96 19.14 -9.24
C VAL A 401 -12.79 19.62 -7.80
N LYS A 402 -13.86 19.56 -7.01
CA LYS A 402 -13.85 20.03 -5.63
C LYS A 402 -12.94 19.18 -4.73
N LEU A 403 -12.97 17.85 -4.88
CA LEU A 403 -12.03 16.93 -4.23
C LEU A 403 -10.58 17.24 -4.61
N ASN A 404 -10.31 17.48 -5.89
CA ASN A 404 -8.97 17.78 -6.37
C ASN A 404 -8.44 19.09 -5.78
N VAL A 405 -9.29 20.13 -5.74
CA VAL A 405 -8.97 21.44 -5.14
C VAL A 405 -8.71 21.30 -3.63
N ASN A 406 -9.60 20.63 -2.89
CA ASN A 406 -9.47 20.49 -1.43
C ASN A 406 -8.25 19.67 -1.03
N ASN A 407 -7.88 18.66 -1.82
CA ASN A 407 -6.71 17.82 -1.57
C ASN A 407 -5.41 18.36 -2.20
N LEU A 408 -5.45 19.51 -2.91
CA LEU A 408 -4.37 20.02 -3.75
C LEU A 408 -3.75 18.93 -4.66
N SER A 409 -4.59 18.04 -5.17
CA SER A 409 -4.17 16.88 -5.96
C SER A 409 -3.46 17.32 -7.24
N THR A 410 -2.53 16.50 -7.72
CA THR A 410 -1.71 16.82 -8.90
C THR A 410 -2.59 17.03 -10.14
N VAL A 411 -2.46 18.20 -10.75
CA VAL A 411 -3.16 18.58 -12.00
C VAL A 411 -2.28 18.31 -13.23
N THR A 412 -1.00 18.66 -13.14
CA THR A 412 -0.01 18.51 -14.21
C THR A 412 0.92 17.35 -13.91
N ALA A 413 1.06 16.39 -14.83
CA ALA A 413 2.04 15.31 -14.69
C ALA A 413 2.71 14.93 -16.00
N ASP A 414 3.98 14.57 -15.92
CA ASP A 414 4.70 13.85 -16.97
C ASP A 414 4.01 12.50 -17.21
N SER A 415 3.88 12.11 -18.48
CA SER A 415 3.13 10.91 -18.86
C SER A 415 3.74 9.62 -18.30
N VAL A 416 5.07 9.52 -18.26
CA VAL A 416 5.78 8.36 -17.70
C VAL A 416 5.62 8.33 -16.19
N TYR A 417 5.73 9.49 -15.53
CA TYR A 417 5.47 9.61 -14.10
C TYR A 417 4.03 9.20 -13.76
N SER A 418 3.04 9.72 -14.48
CA SER A 418 1.64 9.40 -14.25
C SER A 418 1.35 7.92 -14.49
N ALA A 419 1.93 7.31 -15.52
CA ALA A 419 1.73 5.88 -15.79
C ALA A 419 2.31 4.98 -14.67
N TYR A 420 3.46 5.35 -14.10
CA TYR A 420 4.16 4.53 -13.11
C TYR A 420 3.71 4.79 -11.66
N HIS A 421 3.36 6.03 -11.30
CA HIS A 421 3.07 6.41 -9.91
C HIS A 421 1.60 6.66 -9.59
N HIS A 422 0.76 7.04 -10.55
CA HIS A 422 -0.63 7.37 -10.27
C HIS A 422 -1.54 6.16 -10.46
N SER A 423 -2.19 5.73 -9.38
CA SER A 423 -3.26 4.73 -9.41
C SER A 423 -4.57 5.28 -9.98
N HIS A 424 -4.73 6.62 -9.98
CA HIS A 424 -5.89 7.31 -10.53
C HIS A 424 -5.47 8.13 -11.76
N PRO A 425 -6.30 8.19 -12.83
CA PRO A 425 -6.05 9.10 -13.94
C PRO A 425 -6.09 10.57 -13.48
N LEU A 426 -5.44 11.45 -14.23
CA LEU A 426 -5.47 12.88 -13.91
C LEU A 426 -6.89 13.43 -14.00
N LEU A 427 -7.19 14.48 -13.23
CA LEU A 427 -8.53 15.09 -13.24
C LEU A 427 -8.97 15.48 -14.65
N ALA A 428 -8.08 16.07 -15.46
CA ALA A 428 -8.37 16.44 -16.83
C ALA A 428 -8.73 15.22 -17.71
N GLU A 429 -8.06 14.08 -17.50
CA GLU A 429 -8.35 12.82 -18.21
C GLU A 429 -9.74 12.29 -17.84
N ARG A 430 -10.08 12.29 -16.55
CA ARG A 430 -11.39 11.84 -16.04
C ARG A 430 -12.53 12.72 -16.54
N LEU A 431 -12.37 14.04 -16.48
CA LEU A 431 -13.38 14.98 -16.98
C LEU A 431 -13.60 14.82 -18.49
N ALA A 432 -12.52 14.67 -19.26
CA ALA A 432 -12.62 14.41 -20.69
C ALA A 432 -13.36 13.10 -20.97
N ALA A 433 -13.10 12.02 -20.23
CA ALA A 433 -13.82 10.76 -20.37
C ALA A 433 -15.33 10.89 -20.05
N LEU A 434 -15.68 11.70 -19.06
CA LEU A 434 -17.08 12.01 -18.70
C LEU A 434 -17.80 12.85 -19.77
N ASP A 435 -17.08 13.70 -20.50
CA ASP A 435 -17.60 14.56 -21.58
C ASP A 435 -17.68 13.82 -22.92
N HIS A 436 -16.72 12.95 -23.24
CA HIS A 436 -16.53 12.40 -24.60
C HIS A 436 -17.08 11.01 -24.85
N ALA A 437 -17.55 10.26 -23.84
CA ALA A 437 -17.93 8.87 -24.05
C ALA A 437 -19.26 8.72 -24.82
N LYS A 438 -19.19 8.84 -26.15
CA LYS A 438 -19.96 7.97 -27.04
C LYS A 438 -19.53 6.54 -26.75
N LEU A 439 -20.53 5.70 -26.49
CA LEU A 439 -20.42 4.26 -26.29
C LEU A 439 -19.63 3.61 -27.43
N SER A 440 -18.63 2.81 -27.09
CA SER A 440 -18.24 1.62 -27.85
C SER A 440 -17.85 0.53 -26.88
#